data_AF-A0A8T4S7Q7-F1
#
_entry.id   AF-A0A8T4S7Q7-F1
#
_cell.length_a   1.000
_cell.length_b   1.000
_cell.length_c   1.000
_cell.angle_alpha   90.00
_cell.angle_beta   90.00
_cell.angle_gamma   90.00
#
_symmetry.space_group_name_H-M   'P 1'
#
loop_
_entity.id
_entity.type
_entity.pdbx_description
1 polymer ?
#
loop_
_entity_poly.entity_id
_entity_poly.type
_entity_poly.pdbx_seq_one_letter_code
_entity_poly.pdbx_strand_id
1 'polypeptide(L)' 'MHIKEKVKVVYEKVITPFGNSGKLDAPKKYIGKRAYVIIVED' A
#
# COMPACT_ATOMS: atom_id res chain seq x y z
N MET A 1 12.20 9.89 -6.16
CA MET A 1 11.99 8.45 -6.48
C MET A 1 11.22 8.36 -7.79
N HIS A 2 11.80 7.80 -8.85
CA HIS A 2 11.13 7.69 -10.15
C HIS A 2 10.57 6.27 -10.30
N ILE A 3 9.24 6.13 -10.20
CA ILE A 3 8.56 4.88 -10.55
C ILE A 3 8.56 4.79 -12.08
N LYS A 4 9.24 3.79 -12.63
CA LYS A 4 9.35 3.58 -14.09
C LYS A 4 8.27 2.65 -14.64
N GLU A 5 7.53 2.01 -13.74
CA GLU A 5 6.45 1.09 -14.05
C GLU A 5 5.16 1.84 -14.39
N LYS A 6 4.34 1.27 -15.28
CA LYS A 6 2.98 1.76 -15.53
C LYS A 6 2.12 1.50 -14.30
N VAL A 7 1.96 2.52 -13.46
CA VAL A 7 1.13 2.47 -12.25
C VAL A 7 -0.33 2.31 -12.65
N LYS A 8 -0.94 1.19 -12.26
CA LYS A 8 -2.36 0.92 -12.55
C LYS A 8 -3.31 1.70 -11.65
N VAL A 9 -2.95 1.87 -10.38
CA VAL A 9 -3.75 2.60 -9.40
C VAL A 9 -2.85 2.94 -8.20
N VAL A 10 -3.01 4.16 -7.67
CA VAL A 10 -2.50 4.55 -6.35
C VAL A 10 -3.71 4.69 -5.45
N TYR A 11 -3.64 4.13 -4.25
CA TYR A 11 -4.67 4.30 -3.25
C TYR A 11 -4.00 4.76 -1.96
N GLU A 12 -4.52 5.84 -1.39
CA GLU A 12 -4.17 6.28 -0.04
C GLU A 12 -5.03 5.50 0.95
N LYS A 13 -4.38 4.95 1.98
CA LYS A 13 -5.04 4.25 3.07
C LYS A 13 -4.32 4.59 4.36
N VAL A 14 -5.11 4.90 5.39
CA VAL A 14 -4.63 5.07 6.74
C VAL A 14 -4.30 3.69 7.32
N ILE A 15 -3.12 3.56 7.92
CA ILE A 15 -2.72 2.37 8.66
C ILE A 15 -3.61 2.28 9.91
N THR A 16 -4.33 1.17 10.07
CA THR A 16 -5.20 0.96 11.22
C THR A 16 -4.53 0.08 12.28
N PRO A 17 -4.87 0.24 13.57
CA PRO A 17 -4.39 -0.67 14.61
C PRO A 17 -4.86 -2.10 14.38
N PHE A 18 -3.98 -3.06 14.67
CA PHE A 18 -4.24 -4.49 14.64
C PHE A 18 -3.46 -5.16 15.77
N GLY A 19 -4.10 -5.31 16.93
CA GLY A 19 -3.44 -5.74 18.17
C GLY A 19 -2.39 -4.72 18.60
N ASN A 20 -1.14 -5.18 18.75
CA ASN A 20 0.02 -4.33 19.07
C ASN A 20 0.74 -3.79 17.82
N SER A 21 0.17 -3.99 16.62
CA SER A 21 0.78 -3.63 15.33
C SER A 21 -0.15 -2.71 14.52
N GLY A 22 0.35 -2.15 13.42
CA GLY A 22 -0.48 -1.53 12.39
C GLY A 22 -0.74 -2.49 11.23
N LYS A 23 -1.84 -2.31 10.50
CA LYS A 23 -2.17 -3.09 9.31
C LYS A 23 -2.57 -2.20 8.14
N LEU A 24 -2.20 -2.63 6.93
CA LEU A 24 -2.61 -2.03 5.67
C LEU A 24 -3.20 -3.13 4.77
N ASP A 25 -4.50 -3.06 4.47
CA ASP A 25 -5.17 -4.08 3.67
C ASP A 25 -5.16 -3.76 2.17
N ALA A 26 -4.76 -4.74 1.35
CA ALA A 26 -4.86 -4.68 -0.11
C ALA A 26 -6.10 -5.48 -0.61
N PRO A 27 -6.84 -4.98 -1.62
CA PRO A 27 -7.95 -5.74 -2.22
C PRO A 27 -7.52 -7.10 -2.78
N LYS A 28 -8.32 -8.15 -2.57
CA LYS A 28 -8.02 -9.55 -2.97
C LYS A 28 -7.62 -9.71 -4.45
N LYS A 29 -8.13 -8.86 -5.35
CA LYS A 29 -7.78 -8.84 -6.78
C LYS A 29 -6.29 -8.58 -7.08
N TYR A 30 -5.50 -8.23 -6.06
CA TYR A 30 -4.07 -7.95 -6.17
C TYR A 30 -3.17 -9.04 -5.55
N ILE A 31 -3.71 -10.16 -5.08
CA ILE A 31 -2.89 -11.30 -4.61
C ILE A 31 -1.94 -11.77 -5.73
N GLY A 32 -0.69 -12.08 -5.37
CA GLY A 32 0.36 -12.52 -6.30
C GLY A 32 1.01 -11.41 -7.12
N LYS A 33 0.69 -10.13 -6.87
CA LYS A 33 1.28 -8.99 -7.58
C LYS A 33 2.26 -8.24 -6.67
N ARG A 34 3.26 -7.59 -7.28
CA ARG A 34 4.19 -6.69 -6.57
C ARG A 34 3.43 -5.45 -6.08
N ALA A 35 3.58 -5.13 -4.80
CA ALA A 35 3.02 -3.93 -4.19
C ALA A 35 4.16 -3.06 -3.63
N TYR A 36 3.97 -1.75 -3.69
CA TYR A 36 4.79 -0.77 -3.00
C TYR A 36 3.91 -0.06 -1.98
N VAL A 37 4.38 0.04 -0.74
CA VAL A 37 3.76 0.84 0.33
C VAL A 37 4.69 2.01 0.58
N ILE A 38 4.15 3.22 0.51
CA ILE A 38 4.90 4.46 0.75
C ILE A 38 4.26 5.12 1.96
N ILE A 39 5.06 5.38 2.99
CA ILE A 39 4.68 6.17 4.16
C ILE A 39 5.23 7.56 3.91
N VAL A 40 4.37 8.58 4.00
CA VAL A 40 4.74 9.99 3.80
C VAL A 40 4.93 10.66 5.15
N GLU A 41 5.76 11.70 5.19
CA GLU A 41 5.83 12.64 6.31
C GLU A 41 4.70 13.67 6.15
N ASP A 42 4.13 14.14 7.26
CA ASP A 42 3.16 15.25 7.29
C ASP A 42 3.84 16.62 7.19
#